data_AF-F3G1F5-F1
#
_entry.id   AF-F3G1F5-F1
#
_cell.length_a   1.000
_cell.length_b   1.000
_cell.length_c   1.000
_cell.angle_alpha   90.00
_cell.angle_beta   90.00
_cell.angle_gamma   90.00
#
_symmetry.space_group_name_H-M   'P 1'
#
loop_
_entity.id
_entity.type
_entity.pdbx_description
1 polymer ?
#
loop_
_entity_poly.entity_id
_entity_poly.type
_entity_poly.pdbx_seq_one_letter_code
_entity_poly.pdbx_strand_id
1 'polypeptide(L)'
;PAERLLVELKDRFKAWESLPGTFTLVSNGPNQAEPVASAESDAVSALISLGYKPQEASKAVSAIKEKDLSSADLIRRALKGMG
;
A
#
# COMPACT_ATOMS: atom_id res chain seq x y z
N PRO A 1 16.24 -28.98 -7.79
CA PRO A 1 14.84 -28.67 -8.16
C PRO A 1 14.34 -27.41 -7.42
N ALA A 2 14.81 -26.24 -7.85
CA ALA A 2 14.48 -24.92 -7.28
C ALA A 2 13.58 -24.07 -8.19
N GLU A 3 13.16 -24.63 -9.33
CA GLU A 3 12.42 -23.90 -10.36
C GLU A 3 10.94 -23.74 -10.05
N ARG A 4 10.38 -24.55 -9.13
CA ARG A 4 8.94 -24.53 -8.82
C ARG A 4 8.52 -23.42 -7.86
N LEU A 5 9.38 -23.02 -6.92
CA LEU A 5 9.07 -21.95 -5.96
C LEU A 5 8.95 -20.58 -6.65
N LEU A 6 9.74 -20.34 -7.70
CA LEU A 6 9.66 -19.11 -8.48
C LEU A 6 8.36 -18.99 -9.27
N VAL A 7 7.76 -20.12 -9.68
CA VAL A 7 6.49 -20.13 -10.42
C VAL A 7 5.34 -19.75 -9.50
N GLU A 8 5.27 -20.29 -8.28
CA GLU A 8 4.21 -19.94 -7.32
C GLU A 8 4.28 -18.48 -6.86
N LEU A 9 5.48 -17.92 -6.67
CA LEU A 9 5.64 -16.51 -6.35
C LEU A 9 5.20 -15.61 -7.52
N LYS A 10 5.55 -15.98 -8.76
CA LYS A 10 5.15 -15.25 -9.95
C LYS A 10 3.63 -15.32 -10.19
N ASP A 11 3.00 -16.45 -9.86
CA ASP A 11 1.56 -16.63 -10.00
C ASP A 11 0.78 -15.83 -8.95
N ARG A 12 1.27 -15.79 -7.70
CA ARG A 12 0.76 -14.88 -6.67
C ARG A 12 0.97 -13.41 -7.02
N PHE A 13 2.07 -13.07 -7.68
CA PHE A 13 2.35 -11.72 -8.16
C PHE A 13 1.40 -11.31 -9.29
N LYS A 14 1.14 -12.21 -10.26
CA LYS A 14 0.15 -11.96 -11.32
C LYS A 14 -1.28 -11.83 -10.79
N ALA A 15 -1.64 -12.61 -9.76
CA ALA A 15 -2.92 -12.48 -9.09
C ALA A 15 -3.08 -11.11 -8.40
N TRP A 16 -1.97 -10.50 -7.97
CA TRP A 16 -1.96 -9.14 -7.41
C TRP A 16 -2.12 -8.06 -8.49
N GLU A 17 -1.50 -8.23 -9.66
CA GLU A 17 -1.67 -7.30 -10.81
C GLU A 17 -3.07 -7.37 -11.44
N SER A 18 -3.81 -8.47 -11.26
CA SER A 18 -5.18 -8.59 -11.75
C SER A 18 -6.23 -7.84 -10.89
N LEU A 19 -5.81 -7.18 -9.82
CA LEU A 19 -6.65 -6.23 -9.10
C LEU A 19 -6.62 -4.88 -9.84
N PRO A 20 -7.77 -4.33 -10.29
CA PRO A 20 -7.79 -3.02 -10.93
C PRO A 20 -7.55 -1.95 -9.85
N GLY A 21 -6.28 -1.64 -9.60
CA GLY A 21 -5.89 -0.73 -8.54
C GLY A 21 -4.38 -0.74 -8.29
N THR A 22 -3.63 -0.14 -9.22
CA THR A 22 -2.36 0.55 -8.98
C THR A 22 -1.42 -0.05 -7.93
N PHE A 23 -0.67 -1.09 -8.31
CA PHE A 23 0.67 -1.30 -7.77
C PHE A 23 1.66 -0.95 -8.87
N THR A 24 1.98 0.33 -9.00
CA THR A 24 3.11 0.76 -9.83
C THR A 24 4.39 0.31 -9.13
N LEU A 25 4.91 -0.84 -9.56
CA LEU A 25 6.32 -1.17 -9.40
C LEU A 25 7.14 0.03 -9.87
N VAL A 26 7.93 0.60 -8.97
CA VAL A 26 8.77 1.77 -9.24
C VAL A 26 9.77 1.39 -10.34
N SER A 27 9.40 1.70 -11.58
CA SER A 27 10.35 1.75 -12.69
C SER A 27 10.99 3.11 -12.61
N ASN A 28 12.26 3.11 -12.19
CA ASN A 28 13.17 4.25 -12.22
C ASN A 28 13.25 4.79 -13.66
N GLY A 29 12.34 5.72 -14.00
CA GLY A 29 12.33 6.48 -15.24
C GLY A 29 12.33 7.97 -14.89
N PRO A 30 13.31 8.77 -15.34
CA PRO A 30 13.51 10.12 -14.84
C PRO A 30 12.60 11.10 -15.58
N ASN A 31 11.26 10.93 -15.53
CA ASN A 31 10.35 11.98 -16.01
C ASN A 31 8.84 11.75 -15.71
N GLN A 32 8.49 11.28 -14.52
CA GLN A 32 7.11 11.42 -14.06
C GLN A 32 7.15 12.23 -12.79
N ALA A 33 6.51 13.41 -12.82
CA ALA A 33 6.23 14.18 -11.62
C ALA A 33 5.64 13.20 -10.61
N GLU A 34 6.41 12.92 -9.56
CA GLU A 34 5.93 12.06 -8.49
C GLU A 34 4.57 12.60 -8.08
N PRO A 35 3.50 11.77 -8.09
CA PRO A 35 2.28 12.21 -7.45
C PRO A 35 2.71 12.51 -6.02
N VAL A 36 2.70 13.78 -5.63
CA VAL A 36 3.05 14.25 -4.29
C VAL A 36 2.41 13.27 -3.32
N ALA A 37 3.23 12.38 -2.75
CA ALA A 37 2.72 11.25 -2.01
C ALA A 37 1.96 11.84 -0.82
N SER A 38 0.63 11.74 -0.85
CA SER A 38 -0.17 12.28 0.23
C SER A 38 0.15 11.53 1.51
N ALA A 39 0.04 12.21 2.65
CA ALA A 39 0.22 11.57 3.96
C ALA A 39 -0.66 10.32 4.12
N GLU A 40 -1.83 10.32 3.46
CA GLU A 40 -2.74 9.17 3.38
C GLU A 40 -2.13 8.00 2.58
N SER A 41 -1.59 8.25 1.39
CA SER A 41 -0.97 7.22 0.56
C SER A 41 0.24 6.58 1.25
N ASP A 42 1.05 7.40 1.92
CA ASP A 42 2.20 6.96 2.70
C ASP A 42 1.76 6.10 3.90
N ALA A 43 0.70 6.53 4.61
CA ALA A 43 0.11 5.76 5.69
C ALA A 43 -0.44 4.40 5.24
N VAL A 44 -1.14 4.35 4.11
CA VAL A 44 -1.66 3.10 3.53
C VAL A 44 -0.51 2.15 3.16
N SER A 45 0.54 2.68 2.53
CA SER A 45 1.72 1.90 2.14
C SER A 45 2.46 1.32 3.35
N ALA A 46 2.56 2.09 4.43
CA ALA A 46 3.13 1.63 5.69
C ALA A 46 2.29 0.51 6.33
N LEU A 47 0.97 0.64 6.36
CA LEU A 47 0.08 -0.40 6.89
C LEU A 47 0.16 -1.70 6.08
N ILE A 48 0.24 -1.61 4.74
CA ILE A 48 0.45 -2.78 3.89
C ILE A 48 1.80 -3.45 4.23
N SER A 49 2.85 -2.66 4.44
CA SER A 49 4.17 -3.16 4.83
C SER A 49 4.18 -3.84 6.20
N LEU A 50 3.27 -3.45 7.10
CA LEU A 50 3.05 -4.12 8.39
C LEU A 50 2.26 -5.44 8.27
N GLY A 51 1.77 -5.77 7.07
CA GLY A 51 1.03 -7.01 6.78
C GLY A 51 -0.49 -6.85 6.69
N TYR A 52 -1.01 -5.62 6.74
CA TYR A 52 -2.44 -5.38 6.55
C TYR A 52 -2.84 -5.45 5.08
N LYS A 53 -4.09 -5.82 4.82
CA LYS A 53 -4.62 -5.88 3.46
C LYS A 53 -4.77 -4.47 2.88
N PRO A 54 -4.48 -4.23 1.59
CA PRO A 54 -4.60 -2.91 0.98
C PRO A 54 -5.98 -2.25 1.16
N GLN A 55 -7.05 -3.04 1.03
CA GLN A 55 -8.42 -2.54 1.24
C GLN A 55 -8.69 -2.14 2.69
N GLU A 56 -8.12 -2.86 3.65
CA GLU A 56 -8.28 -2.60 5.07
C GLU A 56 -7.48 -1.35 5.48
N ALA A 57 -6.23 -1.27 5.03
CA ALA A 57 -5.36 -0.12 5.22
C ALA A 57 -5.98 1.16 4.64
N SER A 58 -6.43 1.12 3.38
CA SER A 58 -7.10 2.25 2.74
C SER A 58 -8.35 2.67 3.51
N LYS A 59 -9.20 1.71 3.89
CA LYS A 59 -10.43 1.99 4.65
C LYS A 59 -10.12 2.62 6.01
N ALA A 60 -9.11 2.13 6.72
CA ALA A 60 -8.73 2.64 8.04
C ALA A 60 -8.21 4.08 7.97
N VAL A 61 -7.38 4.39 6.96
CA VAL A 61 -6.89 5.75 6.73
C VAL A 61 -8.02 6.68 6.29
N SER A 62 -8.88 6.26 5.35
CA SER A 62 -10.03 7.06 4.89
C SER A 62 -11.11 7.26 5.95
N ALA A 63 -11.17 6.42 6.99
CA ALA A 63 -12.09 6.61 8.11
C ALA A 63 -11.68 7.79 9.02
N ILE A 64 -10.43 8.25 8.92
CA ILE A 64 -9.91 9.37 9.71
C ILE A 64 -10.37 10.67 9.05
N LYS A 65 -11.33 11.36 9.69
CA LYS A 65 -11.91 12.61 9.18
C LYS A 65 -11.08 13.87 9.49
N GLU A 66 -9.96 13.68 10.20
CA GLU A 66 -9.09 14.79 10.57
C GLU A 66 -8.14 15.12 9.42
N LYS A 67 -8.18 16.39 9.03
CA LYS A 67 -7.33 16.98 7.99
C LYS A 67 -6.00 17.44 8.61
N ASP A 68 -4.98 17.60 7.76
CA ASP A 68 -3.64 18.08 8.12
C ASP A 68 -2.87 17.19 9.10
N LEU A 69 -3.15 15.87 9.08
CA LEU A 69 -2.38 14.89 9.84
C LEU A 69 -1.13 14.44 9.07
N SER A 70 -0.06 14.19 9.82
CA SER A 70 1.12 13.53 9.28
C SER A 70 0.84 12.06 8.95
N SER A 71 1.62 11.45 8.07
CA SER A 71 1.49 10.02 7.76
C SER A 71 1.67 9.16 9.02
N ALA A 72 2.60 9.54 9.90
CA ALA A 72 2.80 8.89 11.19
C ALA A 72 1.56 8.93 12.10
N ASP A 73 0.85 10.07 12.14
CA ASP A 73 -0.38 10.19 12.92
C ASP A 73 -1.52 9.35 12.31
N LEU A 74 -1.64 9.35 10.98
CA LEU A 74 -2.61 8.54 10.25
C LEU A 74 -2.39 7.04 10.52
N ILE A 75 -1.14 6.56 10.48
CA ILE A 75 -0.79 5.17 10.79
C ILE A 75 -1.20 4.83 12.22
N ARG A 76 -0.85 5.65 13.21
CA ARG A 76 -1.20 5.40 14.62
C ARG A 76 -2.71 5.31 14.83
N ARG A 77 -3.47 6.20 14.21
CA ARG A 77 -4.93 6.25 14.32
C ARG A 77 -5.59 5.08 13.60
N ALA A 78 -5.10 4.73 12.42
CA ALA A 78 -5.57 3.57 11.67
C ALA A 78 -5.37 2.28 12.48
N LEU A 79 -4.16 2.07 13.02
CA LEU A 79 -3.87 0.92 13.89
C LEU A 79 -4.77 0.88 15.13
N LYS A 80 -5.03 2.04 15.75
CA LYS A 80 -5.92 2.15 16.91
C LYS A 80 -7.38 1.82 16.57
N GLY A 81 -7.83 2.08 15.34
CA GLY A 81 -9.18 1.74 14.89
C GLY A 81 -9.35 0.31 14.41
N MET A 82 -8.24 -0.41 14.19
CA MET A 82 -8.21 -1.78 13.67
C MET A 82 -7.97 -2.83 14.77
N GLY A 83 -7.42 -2.44 15.91
CA GLY A 83 -7.34 -3.26 17.13
C GLY A 83 -8.58 -3.13 17.99
#